data_AF-A0A7S0XI82-F1
#
_entry.id   AF-A0A7S0XI82-F1
#
_cell.length_a   1.000
_cell.length_b   1.000
_cell.length_c   1.000
_cell.angle_alpha   90.00
_cell.angle_beta   90.00
_cell.angle_gamma   90.00
#
_symmetry.space_group_name_H-M   'P 1'
#
loop_
_entity.id
_entity.type
_entity.pdbx_description
1 polymer ?
#
loop_
_entity_poly.entity_id
_entity_poly.type
_entity_poly.pdbx_seq_one_letter_code
_entity_poly.pdbx_strand_id
1 'polypeptide(L)'
;WISPYVMGRLPQHWGGDVADTAAYRPERFAEAEAAGVSLDAYMPFGGGPRVCLGSRFAMLEGKVLAAAIIRNFDLSLTPALKTRMAEGGGELPISYASQTISFTEPLLLRVKPRRRKLGTGEVEAASPTSTAV
;
A
#
# COMPACT_ATOMS: atom_id res chain seq x y z
N TRP A 1 14.67 19.90 -11.03
CA TRP A 1 13.64 19.20 -10.24
C TRP A 1 13.58 17.77 -10.68
N ILE A 2 13.63 16.81 -9.74
CA ILE A 2 13.49 15.38 -10.03
C ILE A 2 12.09 14.98 -9.57
N SER A 3 11.35 14.25 -10.40
CA SER A 3 10.01 13.74 -10.06
C SER A 3 10.10 12.23 -9.78
N PRO A 4 10.01 11.78 -8.51
CA PRO A 4 9.99 10.36 -8.18
C PRO A 4 8.84 9.62 -8.87
N TYR A 5 7.71 10.30 -9.10
CA TYR A 5 6.56 9.75 -9.82
C TYR A 5 6.90 9.33 -11.26
N VAL A 6 7.63 10.20 -11.97
CA VAL A 6 8.05 9.95 -13.36
C VAL A 6 9.20 8.93 -13.39
N MET A 7 10.20 9.09 -12.52
CA MET A 7 11.34 8.17 -12.43
C MET A 7 10.91 6.72 -12.18
N GLY A 8 9.85 6.51 -11.38
CA GLY A 8 9.27 5.19 -11.12
C GLY A 8 8.53 4.55 -12.30
N ARG A 9 8.31 5.26 -13.41
CA ARG A 9 7.51 4.80 -14.57
C ARG A 9 8.27 4.76 -15.88
N LEU A 10 9.50 5.27 -15.94
CA LEU A 10 10.27 5.32 -17.18
C LEU A 10 10.84 3.93 -17.51
N PRO A 11 10.50 3.34 -18.68
CA PRO A 11 11.01 2.03 -19.08
C PRO A 11 12.54 1.94 -19.14
N GLN A 12 13.21 3.07 -19.41
CA GLN A 12 14.67 3.17 -19.41
C GLN A 12 15.34 2.77 -18.08
N HIS A 13 14.61 2.85 -16.96
CA HIS A 13 15.10 2.50 -15.63
C HIS A 13 14.58 1.16 -15.13
N TRP A 14 13.41 0.72 -15.59
CA TRP A 14 12.71 -0.43 -15.03
C TRP A 14 12.59 -1.61 -16.00
N GLY A 15 13.08 -1.44 -17.23
CA GLY A 15 12.86 -2.37 -18.34
C GLY A 15 11.40 -2.36 -18.80
N GLY A 16 11.08 -3.27 -19.73
CA GLY A 16 9.72 -3.44 -20.23
C GLY A 16 9.22 -2.29 -21.09
N ASP A 17 7.90 -2.19 -21.22
CA ASP A 17 7.20 -1.09 -21.88
C ASP A 17 6.45 -0.23 -20.83
N VAL A 18 5.71 0.78 -21.30
CA VAL A 18 4.94 1.67 -20.43
C VAL A 18 3.85 0.93 -19.65
N ALA A 19 3.32 -0.17 -20.18
CA ALA A 19 2.32 -0.97 -19.48
C ALA A 19 2.94 -1.78 -18.33
N ASP A 20 4.12 -2.37 -18.52
CA ASP A 20 4.84 -3.08 -17.45
C ASP A 20 5.26 -2.13 -16.31
N THR A 21 5.72 -0.92 -16.64
CA THR A 21 6.12 0.06 -15.60
C THR A 21 4.94 0.71 -14.89
N ALA A 22 3.76 0.72 -15.50
CA ALA A 22 2.52 1.13 -14.85
C ALA A 22 1.91 0.03 -13.97
N ALA A 23 2.26 -1.25 -14.19
CA ALA A 23 1.71 -2.38 -13.47
C ALA A 23 2.31 -2.53 -12.05
N TYR A 24 1.46 -2.92 -11.09
CA TYR A 24 1.91 -3.29 -9.75
C TYR A 24 2.53 -4.69 -9.76
N ARG A 25 3.86 -4.76 -9.77
CA ARG A 25 4.65 -6.00 -9.76
C ARG A 25 5.76 -5.93 -8.71
N PRO A 26 5.49 -6.25 -7.43
CA PRO A 26 6.49 -6.15 -6.35
C PRO A 26 7.67 -7.13 -6.53
N GLU A 27 7.48 -8.22 -7.26
CA GLU A 27 8.52 -9.22 -7.56
C GLU A 27 9.72 -8.62 -8.29
N ARG A 28 9.53 -7.51 -9.03
CA ARG A 28 10.61 -6.82 -9.74
C ARG A 28 11.76 -6.40 -8.84
N PHE A 29 11.51 -6.11 -7.56
CA PHE A 29 12.54 -5.70 -6.63
C PHE A 29 13.43 -6.86 -6.18
N ALA A 30 12.88 -8.09 -6.16
CA ALA A 30 13.67 -9.29 -5.90
C ALA A 30 14.48 -9.70 -7.15
N GLU A 31 13.93 -9.45 -8.34
CA GLU A 31 14.56 -9.76 -9.62
C GLU A 31 15.58 -8.70 -10.06
N ALA A 32 15.51 -7.47 -9.53
CA ALA A 32 16.31 -6.32 -9.98
C ALA A 32 17.82 -6.57 -9.93
N GLU A 33 18.31 -7.22 -8.87
CA GLU A 33 19.73 -7.55 -8.72
C GLU A 33 20.18 -8.55 -9.80
N ALA A 34 19.36 -9.58 -10.07
CA ALA A 34 19.64 -10.58 -11.11
C ALA A 34 19.49 -10.02 -12.54
N ALA A 35 18.63 -9.02 -12.73
CA ALA A 35 18.36 -8.38 -14.01
C ALA A 35 19.31 -7.21 -14.33
N GLY A 36 20.25 -6.88 -13.43
CA GLY A 36 21.18 -5.76 -13.61
C GLY A 36 20.50 -4.38 -13.63
N VAL A 37 19.30 -4.28 -13.06
CA VAL A 37 18.53 -3.05 -13.01
C VAL A 37 19.02 -2.21 -11.84
N SER A 38 19.65 -1.07 -12.14
CA SER A 38 20.00 -0.11 -11.10
C SER A 38 18.73 0.50 -10.48
N LEU A 39 18.54 0.24 -9.19
CA LEU A 39 17.47 0.84 -8.39
C LEU A 39 17.75 2.31 -8.02
N ASP A 40 18.75 2.96 -8.63
CA ASP A 40 19.02 4.39 -8.43
C ASP A 40 17.81 5.28 -8.80
N ALA A 41 16.94 4.80 -9.69
CA ALA A 41 15.68 5.46 -10.04
C ALA A 41 14.58 5.30 -8.95
N TYR A 42 14.75 4.36 -8.02
CA TYR A 42 13.82 4.12 -6.91
C TYR A 42 14.16 5.01 -5.72
N MET A 43 13.60 6.22 -5.72
CA MET A 43 13.89 7.24 -4.69
C MET A 43 12.63 7.77 -3.98
N PRO A 44 11.82 6.91 -3.33
CA PRO A 44 10.61 7.33 -2.62
C PRO A 44 10.90 8.29 -1.43
N PHE A 45 12.14 8.29 -0.95
CA PHE A 45 12.61 9.11 0.18
C PHE A 45 13.69 10.13 -0.21
N GLY A 46 13.89 10.34 -1.53
CA GLY A 46 15.00 11.13 -2.06
C GLY A 46 16.35 10.42 -1.98
N GLY A 47 17.44 11.18 -2.12
CA GLY A 47 18.81 10.67 -2.08
C GLY A 47 19.84 11.74 -1.72
N GLY A 48 21.09 11.34 -1.51
CA GLY A 48 22.19 12.24 -1.14
C GLY A 48 22.12 12.78 0.29
N PRO A 49 22.83 13.88 0.61
CA PRO A 49 22.95 14.42 1.98
C PRO A 49 21.63 14.90 2.61
N ARG A 50 20.57 15.02 1.80
CA ARG A 50 19.24 15.49 2.21
C ARG A 50 18.18 14.40 2.08
N VAL A 51 18.58 13.12 2.03
CA VAL A 51 17.67 11.98 2.08
C VAL A 51 16.77 12.06 3.32
N CYS A 52 15.52 11.60 3.21
CA CYS A 52 14.57 11.64 4.31
C CYS A 52 15.13 10.94 5.56
N LEU A 53 15.28 11.71 6.64
CA LEU A 53 15.72 11.21 7.95
C LEU A 53 14.76 10.15 8.51
N GLY A 54 13.47 10.28 8.18
CA GLY A 54 12.41 9.35 8.58
C GLY A 54 12.28 8.09 7.72
N SER A 55 13.12 7.88 6.70
CA SER A 55 12.98 6.75 5.76
C SER A 55 12.89 5.39 6.45
N ARG A 56 13.76 5.14 7.44
CA ARG A 56 13.76 3.89 8.22
C ARG A 56 12.49 3.73 9.06
N PHE A 57 12.03 4.83 9.66
CA PHE A 57 10.81 4.83 10.46
C PHE A 57 9.58 4.57 9.58
N ALA A 58 9.46 5.27 8.46
CA ALA A 58 8.36 5.10 7.50
C ALA A 58 8.27 3.66 6.97
N MET A 59 9.42 3.03 6.67
CA MET A 59 9.46 1.63 6.24
C MET A 59 9.04 0.65 7.33
N LEU A 60 9.42 0.92 8.59
CA LEU A 60 8.99 0.10 9.72
C LEU A 60 7.47 0.25 9.95
N GLU A 61 6.99 1.48 10.04
CA GLU A 61 5.58 1.81 10.24
C GLU A 61 4.71 1.19 9.15
N GLY A 62 5.08 1.39 7.87
CA GLY A 62 4.35 0.83 6.74
C GLY A 62 4.27 -0.70 6.78
N LYS A 63 5.36 -1.38 7.12
CA LYS A 63 5.38 -2.86 7.26
C LYS A 63 4.50 -3.33 8.40
N VAL A 64 4.61 -2.70 9.58
CA VAL A 64 3.83 -3.06 10.76
C VAL A 64 2.33 -2.85 10.50
N LEU A 65 1.96 -1.72 9.93
CA LEU A 65 0.57 -1.40 9.60
C LEU A 65 0.01 -2.37 8.55
N ALA A 66 0.74 -2.62 7.46
CA ALA A 66 0.31 -3.57 6.43
C ALA A 66 0.13 -4.99 7.01
N ALA A 67 1.09 -5.47 7.80
CA ALA A 67 1.00 -6.77 8.45
C ALA A 67 -0.19 -6.85 9.41
N ALA A 68 -0.44 -5.81 10.20
CA ALA A 68 -1.58 -5.75 11.11
C ALA A 68 -2.92 -5.79 10.35
N ILE A 69 -3.04 -5.03 9.25
CA ILE A 69 -4.26 -5.00 8.44
C ILE A 69 -4.51 -6.37 7.78
N ILE A 70 -3.52 -6.91 7.06
CA ILE A 70 -3.65 -8.18 6.31
C ILE A 70 -3.89 -9.37 7.25
N ARG A 71 -3.30 -9.34 8.45
CA ARG A 71 -3.49 -10.38 9.46
C ARG A 71 -4.91 -10.41 10.02
N ASN A 72 -5.52 -9.25 10.21
CA ASN A 72 -6.79 -9.14 10.94
C ASN A 72 -8.01 -8.96 10.02
N PHE A 73 -7.83 -8.60 8.75
CA PHE A 73 -8.94 -8.26 7.87
C PHE A 73 -8.78 -8.82 6.45
N ASP A 74 -9.91 -9.25 5.88
CA ASP A 74 -10.08 -9.42 4.44
C ASP A 74 -10.60 -8.11 3.85
N LEU A 75 -9.82 -7.54 2.93
CA LEU A 75 -10.16 -6.32 2.21
C LEU A 75 -10.69 -6.65 0.82
N SER A 76 -11.72 -5.93 0.39
CA SER A 76 -12.24 -6.02 -0.97
C SER A 76 -12.73 -4.66 -1.45
N LEU A 77 -12.65 -4.45 -2.76
CA LEU A 77 -13.14 -3.22 -3.38
C LEU A 77 -14.67 -3.14 -3.28
N THR A 78 -15.19 -1.95 -2.97
CA THR A 78 -16.63 -1.67 -3.08
C THR A 78 -17.06 -1.68 -4.55
N PRO A 79 -18.33 -2.00 -4.87
CA PRO A 79 -18.83 -1.93 -6.24
C PRO A 79 -18.59 -0.55 -6.87
N ALA A 80 -18.82 0.53 -6.12
CA ALA A 80 -18.57 1.90 -6.57
C ALA A 80 -17.09 2.12 -6.95
N LEU A 81 -16.14 1.69 -6.11
CA LEU A 81 -14.73 1.83 -6.44
C LEU A 81 -14.32 0.99 -7.65
N LYS A 82 -14.87 -0.22 -7.82
CA LYS A 82 -14.61 -1.06 -9.01
C LYS A 82 -15.08 -0.37 -10.29
N THR A 83 -16.30 0.17 -10.30
CA THR A 83 -16.84 0.89 -11.45
C THR A 83 -15.98 2.10 -11.79
N ARG A 84 -15.61 2.89 -10.79
CA ARG A 84 -14.75 4.08 -10.98
C ARG A 84 -13.38 3.71 -11.56
N MET A 85 -12.76 2.64 -11.07
CA MET A 85 -11.50 2.16 -11.63
C MET A 85 -11.67 1.69 -13.08
N ALA A 86 -12.80 1.06 -13.43
CA ALA A 86 -13.08 0.64 -14.81
C ALA A 86 -13.29 1.85 -15.75
N GLU A 87 -14.03 2.86 -15.30
CA GLU A 87 -14.26 4.11 -16.05
C GLU A 87 -12.98 4.93 -16.22
N GLY A 88 -12.10 4.92 -15.22
CA GLY A 88 -10.79 5.59 -15.24
C GLY A 88 -9.69 4.83 -15.98
N GLY A 89 -10.01 3.84 -16.80
CA GLY A 89 -9.01 3.07 -17.55
C GLY A 89 -8.06 2.23 -16.66
N GLY A 90 -8.48 1.89 -15.45
CA GLY A 90 -7.68 1.18 -14.45
C GLY A 90 -6.89 2.07 -13.50
N GLU A 91 -6.90 3.39 -13.69
CA GLU A 91 -6.19 4.34 -12.83
C GLU A 91 -7.04 4.84 -11.66
N LEU A 92 -6.38 5.10 -10.52
CA LEU A 92 -7.03 5.74 -9.37
C LEU A 92 -7.08 7.27 -9.58
N PRO A 93 -8.13 7.97 -9.10
CA PRO A 93 -8.27 9.40 -9.26
C PRO A 93 -7.32 10.15 -8.31
N ILE A 94 -6.04 10.20 -8.70
CA ILE A 94 -5.02 10.93 -7.98
C ILE A 94 -5.14 12.43 -8.26
N SER A 95 -5.02 13.22 -7.20
CA SER A 95 -5.03 14.66 -7.23
C SER A 95 -3.64 15.19 -6.89
N TYR A 96 -3.22 16.20 -7.65
CA TYR A 96 -1.99 16.96 -7.45
C TYR A 96 -2.27 18.34 -6.82
N ALA A 97 -3.51 18.57 -6.37
CA ALA A 97 -3.92 19.85 -5.80
C ALA A 97 -3.30 20.13 -4.41
N SER A 98 -2.79 19.08 -3.75
CA SER A 98 -2.13 19.17 -2.45
C SER A 98 -0.62 18.92 -2.57
N GLN A 99 0.15 19.23 -1.51
CA GLN A 99 1.61 19.00 -1.51
C GLN A 99 1.99 17.52 -1.61
N THR A 100 1.07 16.62 -1.28
CA THR A 100 1.21 15.18 -1.43
C THR A 100 0.24 14.67 -2.49
N ILE A 101 0.62 13.65 -3.24
CA ILE A 101 -0.33 12.97 -4.14
C ILE A 101 -1.40 12.32 -3.27
N SER A 102 -2.64 12.79 -3.40
CA SER A 102 -3.80 12.32 -2.63
C SER A 102 -4.88 11.82 -3.58
N PHE A 103 -5.97 11.26 -3.04
CA PHE A 103 -7.14 10.95 -3.84
C PHE A 103 -8.10 12.15 -3.84
N THR A 104 -8.77 12.38 -4.97
CA THR A 104 -9.80 13.43 -5.08
C THR A 104 -10.99 13.15 -4.15
N GLU A 105 -11.25 11.88 -3.89
CA GLU A 105 -12.30 11.40 -2.98
C GLU A 105 -11.78 10.24 -2.13
N PRO A 106 -12.38 9.95 -0.96
CA PRO A 106 -11.99 8.82 -0.13
C PRO A 106 -12.10 7.47 -0.86
N LEU A 107 -11.08 6.61 -0.70
CA LEU A 107 -11.14 5.22 -1.16
C LEU A 107 -11.90 4.35 -0.15
N LEU A 108 -13.16 4.07 -0.46
CA LEU A 108 -13.99 3.20 0.37
C LEU A 108 -13.76 1.72 0.04
N LEU A 109 -13.27 0.99 1.04
CA LEU A 109 -13.03 -0.46 0.99
C LEU A 109 -14.04 -1.20 1.86
N ARG A 110 -14.40 -2.41 1.43
CA ARG A 110 -15.13 -3.36 2.27
C ARG A 110 -14.13 -4.13 3.12
N VAL A 111 -14.39 -4.18 4.42
CA VAL A 111 -13.55 -4.83 5.41
C VAL A 111 -14.34 -5.96 6.08
N LYS A 112 -13.78 -7.17 6.12
CA LYS A 112 -14.33 -8.30 6.87
C LYS A 112 -13.28 -8.78 7.87
N PRO A 113 -13.58 -8.82 9.19
CA PRO A 113 -12.63 -9.36 10.17
C PRO A 113 -12.28 -10.82 9.89
N ARG A 114 -10.99 -11.15 9.90
CA ARG A 114 -10.50 -12.53 9.91
C ARG A 114 -10.69 -13.06 11.33
N ARG A 115 -11.53 -14.09 11.49
CA ARG A 115 -11.65 -14.79 12.78
C ARG A 115 -10.32 -15.44 13.12
N ARG A 116 -9.65 -14.97 14.16
CA ARG A 116 -8.56 -15.69 14.79
C ARG A 116 -9.19 -16.81 15.62
N LYS A 117 -8.85 -18.07 15.37
CA LYS A 117 -8.89 -19.06 16.44
C LYS A 117 -7.82 -18.60 17.43
N LEU A 118 -8.22 -17.86 18.48
CA LEU A 118 -7.41 -17.81 19.69
C LEU A 118 -7.21 -19.28 20.07
N GLY A 119 -5.96 -19.75 20.13
CA GLY A 119 -5.69 -21.00 20.81
C GLY A 119 -6.37 -20.92 22.17
N THR A 120 -7.20 -21.89 22.47
CA THR A 120 -7.87 -22.08 23.75
C THR A 120 -6.82 -22.17 24.85
N GLY A 121 -6.40 -21.03 25.38
CA GLY A 121 -6.16 -20.87 26.80
C GLY A 121 -7.45 -20.29 27.34
N GLU A 122 -8.12 -21.03 28.21
CA GLU A 122 -9.31 -20.59 28.92
C GLU A 122 -9.07 -19.20 29.52
N VAL A 123 -9.88 -18.24 29.10
CA VAL A 123 -10.25 -17.14 29.99
C VAL A 123 -11.76 -17.31 30.15
N GLU A 124 -12.09 -17.86 31.31
CA GLU A 124 -13.42 -18.08 31.83
C GLU A 124 -14.29 -16.83 31.57
N ALA A 125 -15.36 -17.03 30.81
CA ALA A 125 -16.32 -15.98 30.54
C ALA A 125 -17.06 -15.63 31.84
N ALA A 126 -16.71 -14.49 32.44
CA ALA A 126 -17.54 -13.90 33.47
C ALA A 126 -18.89 -13.52 32.84
N SER A 127 -19.91 -14.33 33.17
CA SER A 127 -21.31 -14.09 32.85
C SER A 127 -21.75 -12.72 33.36
N PRO A 128 -22.41 -11.86 32.55
CA PRO A 128 -23.04 -10.66 33.08
C PRO A 128 -24.27 -11.09 33.88
N THR A 129 -24.14 -11.12 35.20
CA THR A 129 -25.26 -11.31 36.11
C THR A 129 -26.27 -10.20 35.87
N SER A 130 -27.44 -10.60 35.39
CA SER A 130 -28.69 -9.84 35.45
C SER A 130 -28.89 -9.26 36.84
N THR A 131 -29.03 -7.95 36.96
CA THR A 131 -29.81 -7.36 38.06
C THR A 131 -30.49 -6.11 37.54
N ALA A 132 -31.76 -6.27 37.19
CA ALA A 132 -32.73 -5.20 37.23
C ALA A 132 -33.05 -4.92 38.70
N VAL A 133 -32.84 -3.66 39.11
CA VAL A 133 -33.61 -2.94 40.14
C VAL A 133 -33.72 -1.50 39.66
#